data_AF-A0A4P6KTE0-F1
#
_entry.id   AF-A0A4P6KTE0-F1
#
_cell.length_a   1.000
_cell.length_b   1.000
_cell.length_c   1.000
_cell.angle_alpha   90.00
_cell.angle_beta   90.00
_cell.angle_gamma   90.00
#
_symmetry.space_group_name_H-M   'P 1'
#
loop_
_entity.id
_entity.type
_entity.pdbx_description
1 polymer ?
#
loop_
_entity_poly.entity_id
_entity_poly.type
_entity_poly.pdbx_seq_one_letter_code
_entity_poly.pdbx_strand_id
1 'polypeptide(L)'
;MANKNHAKCLVILGIVAAAMGCGVAQAESVSSSQLIAHENAVHELQVNTVGILNNDERGAATNVILDFYVGAGASITSFAWNVNVTSYPGSYLSEMQLTFTDSLGYGVTFTPGSGDDFDGTMDYAGFQDLGELGQVFAVGADGILRLEFHDGFKDLAFDEPEGVWNSGTLTFGIAPVPEAPMVAMMLGGLLLLPGALKRRRR
;
A
#
# COMPACT_ATOMS: atom_id res chain seq x y z
N MET A 1 -19.32 -75.64 -41.39
CA MET A 1 -20.66 -75.08 -41.13
C MET A 1 -20.49 -73.75 -40.41
N ALA A 2 -21.06 -72.69 -41.00
CA ALA A 2 -21.35 -71.32 -40.50
C ALA A 2 -20.41 -70.69 -39.42
N ASN A 3 -19.55 -69.69 -39.67
CA ASN A 3 -19.69 -68.36 -40.32
C ASN A 3 -20.08 -67.23 -39.33
N LYS A 4 -19.42 -66.08 -39.51
CA LYS A 4 -19.73 -64.69 -39.10
C LYS A 4 -19.32 -64.23 -37.70
N ASN A 5 -18.83 -63.00 -37.49
CA ASN A 5 -18.24 -61.94 -38.31
C ASN A 5 -18.11 -60.69 -37.41
N HIS A 6 -17.10 -59.85 -37.71
CA HIS A 6 -17.09 -58.38 -37.56
C HIS A 6 -17.13 -57.78 -36.13
N ALA A 7 -16.48 -56.66 -35.81
CA ALA A 7 -15.57 -55.77 -36.53
C ALA A 7 -15.14 -54.63 -35.57
N LYS A 8 -13.89 -54.16 -35.76
CA LYS A 8 -13.38 -52.78 -35.55
C LYS A 8 -13.23 -52.33 -34.07
N CYS A 9 -12.21 -51.56 -33.66
CA CYS A 9 -11.51 -50.51 -34.39
C CYS A 9 -10.12 -50.20 -33.78
N LEU A 10 -9.15 -49.93 -34.67
CA LEU A 10 -7.94 -49.09 -34.56
C LEU A 10 -6.86 -49.42 -33.47
N VAL A 11 -5.66 -49.94 -33.81
CA VAL A 11 -4.50 -49.29 -34.49
C VAL A 11 -3.86 -48.24 -33.57
N ILE A 12 -2.55 -48.19 -33.27
CA ILE A 12 -1.34 -48.97 -33.63
C ILE A 12 -0.16 -48.30 -32.90
N LEU A 13 0.91 -49.07 -32.61
CA LEU A 13 2.33 -48.69 -32.39
C LEU A 13 2.67 -47.59 -31.35
N GLY A 14 3.80 -47.62 -30.64
CA GLY A 14 5.00 -48.43 -30.74
C GLY A 14 6.18 -47.70 -30.08
N ILE A 15 7.03 -48.47 -29.39
CA ILE A 15 8.50 -48.37 -29.28
C ILE A 15 9.13 -47.07 -28.70
N VAL A 16 9.61 -47.22 -27.46
CA VAL A 16 10.90 -46.81 -26.85
C VAL A 16 11.78 -45.80 -27.61
N ALA A 17 12.15 -44.69 -26.95
CA ALA A 17 13.48 -44.08 -27.07
C ALA A 17 13.80 -43.12 -25.92
N ALA A 18 15.07 -43.15 -25.51
CA ALA A 18 15.70 -42.33 -24.49
C ALA A 18 15.94 -40.87 -24.94
N ALA A 19 16.04 -39.95 -23.97
CA ALA A 19 16.85 -38.75 -24.10
C ALA A 19 17.31 -38.28 -22.70
N MET A 20 18.59 -38.51 -22.41
CA MET A 20 19.37 -37.63 -21.54
C MET A 20 19.53 -36.32 -22.31
N GLY A 21 19.10 -35.20 -21.72
CA GLY A 21 19.26 -33.88 -22.33
C GLY A 21 18.66 -32.79 -21.47
N CYS A 22 19.54 -31.99 -20.88
CA CYS A 22 19.36 -30.59 -20.46
C CYS A 22 18.09 -30.21 -19.70
N GLY A 23 18.26 -29.92 -18.41
CA GLY A 23 17.27 -29.17 -17.65
C GLY A 23 17.39 -29.34 -16.15
N VAL A 24 18.53 -29.00 -15.56
CA VAL A 24 18.47 -28.37 -14.24
C VAL A 24 17.78 -27.03 -14.47
N ALA A 25 16.45 -27.04 -14.48
CA ALA A 25 15.72 -25.84 -14.14
C ALA A 25 16.08 -25.57 -12.69
N GLN A 26 17.11 -24.74 -12.48
CA GLN A 26 17.19 -23.97 -11.28
C GLN A 26 15.83 -23.27 -11.19
N ALA A 27 14.99 -23.74 -10.27
CA ALA A 27 13.97 -22.87 -9.75
C ALA A 27 14.76 -21.74 -9.08
N GLU A 28 15.03 -20.68 -9.84
CA GLU A 28 15.42 -19.41 -9.26
C GLU A 28 14.35 -19.15 -8.21
N SER A 29 14.79 -19.08 -6.96
CA SER A 29 13.96 -18.51 -5.92
C SER A 29 13.57 -17.14 -6.44
N VAL A 30 12.32 -16.98 -6.87
CA VAL A 30 11.73 -15.67 -7.12
C VAL A 30 11.99 -14.90 -5.84
N SER A 31 12.97 -14.00 -5.92
CA SER A 31 13.38 -13.21 -4.78
C SER A 31 12.16 -12.39 -4.39
N SER A 32 11.66 -12.59 -3.18
CA SER A 32 10.48 -11.90 -2.66
C SER A 32 10.63 -10.37 -2.71
N SER A 33 11.86 -9.89 -2.93
CA SER A 33 12.21 -8.49 -3.14
C SER A 33 11.80 -7.90 -4.50
N GLN A 34 11.32 -8.69 -5.47
CA GLN A 34 10.84 -8.19 -6.77
C GLN A 34 9.31 -8.18 -6.92
N LEU A 35 8.56 -8.51 -5.87
CA LEU A 35 7.09 -8.40 -5.84
C LEU A 35 6.62 -7.06 -5.26
N ILE A 36 7.39 -5.98 -5.42
CA ILE A 36 6.79 -4.65 -5.40
C ILE A 36 6.20 -4.46 -6.80
N ALA A 37 5.06 -5.11 -7.04
CA ALA A 37 4.18 -4.62 -8.07
C ALA A 37 3.90 -3.16 -7.70
N HIS A 38 4.12 -2.25 -8.65
CA HIS A 38 3.53 -0.91 -8.59
C HIS A 38 2.01 -1.15 -8.56
N GLU A 39 1.46 -1.30 -7.36
CA GLU A 39 0.05 -1.53 -7.19
C GLU A 39 -0.61 -0.17 -7.36
N ASN A 40 -1.10 0.07 -8.58
CA ASN A 40 -1.91 1.24 -8.88
C ASN A 40 -3.03 1.31 -7.83
N ALA A 41 -3.26 2.50 -7.28
CA ALA A 41 -4.32 2.72 -6.31
C ALA A 41 -5.66 2.19 -6.88
N VAL A 42 -6.31 1.32 -6.10
CA VAL A 42 -7.62 0.75 -6.46
C VAL A 42 -8.75 1.61 -5.89
N HIS A 43 -8.44 2.40 -4.86
CA HIS A 43 -9.34 3.33 -4.18
C HIS A 43 -8.56 4.58 -3.72
N GLU A 44 -9.27 5.69 -3.50
CA GLU A 44 -8.71 6.95 -2.99
C GLU A 44 -9.39 7.39 -1.70
N LEU A 45 -8.61 7.81 -0.70
CA LEU A 45 -9.12 8.56 0.45
C LEU A 45 -8.91 10.05 0.21
N GLN A 46 -9.98 10.84 0.27
CA GLN A 46 -9.91 12.30 0.21
C GLN A 46 -10.17 12.91 1.59
N VAL A 47 -9.27 13.79 2.03
CA VAL A 47 -9.33 14.46 3.33
C VAL A 47 -9.41 15.98 3.10
N ASN A 48 -10.45 16.60 3.65
CA ASN A 48 -10.59 18.06 3.65
C ASN A 48 -9.72 18.66 4.74
N THR A 49 -8.99 19.72 4.42
CA THR A 49 -8.04 20.38 5.32
C THR A 49 -8.55 21.68 5.96
N VAL A 50 -9.76 22.13 5.60
CA VAL A 50 -10.29 23.44 6.04
C VAL A 50 -10.22 23.61 7.55
N GLY A 51 -9.47 24.63 7.97
CA GLY A 51 -9.38 25.09 9.36
C GLY A 51 -8.52 24.22 10.26
N ILE A 52 -7.75 23.27 9.72
CA ILE A 52 -6.83 22.47 10.54
C ILE A 52 -5.66 23.34 10.97
N LEU A 53 -5.39 23.38 12.28
CA LEU A 53 -4.29 24.15 12.85
C LEU A 53 -2.97 23.37 12.78
N ASN A 54 -1.88 24.11 12.60
CA ASN A 54 -0.51 23.64 12.68
C ASN A 54 0.09 24.15 13.99
N ASN A 55 0.39 23.30 14.95
CA ASN A 55 0.61 23.72 16.34
C ASN A 55 2.06 23.63 16.83
N ASP A 56 2.56 22.43 17.03
CA ASP A 56 3.89 22.20 17.58
C ASP A 56 4.57 21.08 16.79
N GLU A 57 5.79 20.69 17.17
CA GLU A 57 6.46 19.58 16.50
C GLU A 57 5.68 18.27 16.60
N ARG A 58 6.00 17.34 15.70
CA ARG A 58 5.38 16.02 15.68
C ARG A 58 5.37 15.33 17.06
N GLY A 59 4.23 14.78 17.43
CA GLY A 59 3.96 14.07 18.67
C GLY A 59 3.43 14.96 19.79
N ALA A 60 3.32 16.28 19.60
CA ALA A 60 2.74 17.17 20.58
C ALA A 60 1.25 16.86 20.79
N ALA A 61 0.80 16.93 22.05
CA ALA A 61 -0.58 16.62 22.44
C ALA A 61 -1.60 17.64 21.89
N THR A 62 -1.10 18.79 21.43
CA THR A 62 -1.83 19.91 20.83
C THR A 62 -2.08 19.69 19.34
N ASN A 63 -1.34 18.79 18.68
CA ASN A 63 -1.47 18.56 17.24
C ASN A 63 -2.83 17.96 16.86
N VAL A 64 -3.31 18.31 15.66
CA VAL A 64 -4.52 17.72 15.11
C VAL A 64 -4.19 16.37 14.50
N ILE A 65 -4.82 15.32 15.03
CA ILE A 65 -4.68 13.95 14.57
C ILE A 65 -6.00 13.46 13.98
N LEU A 66 -5.95 12.93 12.76
CA LEU A 66 -7.08 12.30 12.08
C LEU A 66 -6.75 10.84 11.76
N ASP A 67 -7.57 9.92 12.23
CA ASP A 67 -7.40 8.48 11.98
C ASP A 67 -8.48 8.00 10.99
N PHE A 68 -8.07 7.31 9.94
CA PHE A 68 -8.95 6.76 8.90
C PHE A 68 -8.76 5.26 8.75
N TYR A 69 -9.85 4.51 8.72
CA TYR A 69 -9.79 3.09 8.35
C TYR A 69 -9.72 2.94 6.83
N VAL A 70 -8.61 2.40 6.34
CA VAL A 70 -8.34 2.19 4.90
C VAL A 70 -8.28 0.71 4.51
N GLY A 71 -8.39 -0.18 5.50
CA GLY A 71 -8.33 -1.64 5.33
C GLY A 71 -7.07 -2.23 5.96
N ALA A 72 -7.23 -3.32 6.69
CA ALA A 72 -6.11 -4.02 7.34
C ALA A 72 -5.02 -4.39 6.31
N GLY A 73 -3.78 -3.97 6.58
CA GLY A 73 -2.64 -4.21 5.71
C GLY A 73 -2.58 -3.35 4.44
N ALA A 74 -3.57 -2.51 4.15
CA ALA A 74 -3.63 -1.77 2.88
C ALA A 74 -2.38 -0.90 2.66
N SER A 75 -1.90 -0.84 1.43
CA SER A 75 -0.72 -0.06 1.06
C SER A 75 -1.12 1.34 0.63
N ILE A 76 -0.41 2.36 1.14
CA ILE A 76 -0.49 3.74 0.68
C ILE A 76 0.53 3.91 -0.45
N THR A 77 0.04 4.18 -1.66
CA THR A 77 0.85 4.10 -2.88
C THR A 77 1.09 5.44 -3.55
N SER A 78 0.21 6.41 -3.34
CA SER A 78 0.37 7.76 -3.86
C SER A 78 -0.23 8.81 -2.94
N PHE A 79 0.20 10.05 -3.13
CA PHE A 79 -0.29 11.20 -2.40
C PHE A 79 -0.41 12.40 -3.34
N ALA A 80 -1.59 13.02 -3.38
CA ALA A 80 -1.84 14.25 -4.10
C ALA A 80 -2.33 15.32 -3.14
N TRP A 81 -2.01 16.57 -3.43
CA TRP A 81 -2.44 17.71 -2.64
C TRP A 81 -2.90 18.85 -3.54
N ASN A 82 -3.88 19.60 -3.05
CA ASN A 82 -4.25 20.91 -3.53
C ASN A 82 -4.78 21.68 -2.33
N VAL A 83 -3.93 22.51 -1.74
CA VAL A 83 -4.13 23.14 -0.43
C VAL A 83 -3.76 24.61 -0.46
N ASN A 84 -4.48 25.39 0.32
CA ASN A 84 -4.15 26.76 0.67
C ASN A 84 -3.76 26.77 2.16
N VAL A 85 -2.55 27.23 2.46
CA VAL A 85 -2.00 27.24 3.82
C VAL A 85 -1.53 28.63 4.18
N THR A 86 -1.58 28.96 5.47
CA THR A 86 -0.99 30.17 6.03
C THR A 86 -0.04 29.77 7.14
N SER A 87 1.22 30.16 7.03
CA SER A 87 2.14 30.25 8.18
C SER A 87 1.99 31.64 8.80
N TYR A 88 1.90 31.71 10.13
CA TYR A 88 1.72 32.96 10.85
C TYR A 88 3.03 33.73 11.02
N PRO A 89 2.97 35.06 11.25
CA PRO A 89 4.17 35.87 11.39
C PRO A 89 5.09 35.37 12.49
N GLY A 90 6.30 34.94 12.10
CA GLY A 90 7.29 34.37 13.00
C GLY A 90 7.64 32.91 12.71
N SER A 91 6.83 32.20 11.91
CA SER A 91 7.05 30.82 11.45
C SER A 91 7.26 30.78 9.92
N TYR A 92 7.57 29.61 9.35
CA TYR A 92 7.74 29.43 7.90
C TYR A 92 6.78 28.45 7.24
N LEU A 93 6.45 28.74 5.97
CA LEU A 93 5.69 27.84 5.11
C LEU A 93 6.42 26.50 4.86
N SER A 94 7.75 26.49 4.94
CA SER A 94 8.59 25.29 4.86
C SER A 94 8.50 24.37 6.08
N GLU A 95 7.84 24.80 7.15
CA GLU A 95 7.69 24.04 8.39
C GLU A 95 6.26 23.55 8.61
N MET A 96 5.29 24.06 7.83
CA MET A 96 3.95 23.49 7.72
C MET A 96 4.01 22.02 7.27
N GLN A 97 3.77 21.06 8.16
CA GLN A 97 3.98 19.64 7.89
C GLN A 97 2.73 18.79 8.10
N LEU A 98 2.67 17.70 7.32
CA LEU A 98 1.76 16.59 7.49
C LEU A 98 2.59 15.32 7.59
N THR A 99 2.42 14.57 8.66
CA THR A 99 2.92 13.19 8.74
C THR A 99 1.76 12.21 8.63
N PHE A 100 1.83 11.31 7.64
CA PHE A 100 0.86 10.23 7.46
C PHE A 100 1.51 8.86 7.63
N THR A 101 0.97 8.04 8.53
CA THR A 101 1.63 6.84 9.06
C THR A 101 0.65 5.73 9.38
N ASP A 102 1.15 4.51 9.57
CA ASP A 102 0.44 3.48 10.32
C ASP A 102 0.35 3.81 11.83
N SER A 103 -0.36 2.99 12.60
CA SER A 103 -0.51 3.19 14.04
C SER A 103 0.78 3.02 14.85
N LEU A 104 1.85 2.48 14.26
CA LEU A 104 3.17 2.35 14.88
C LEU A 104 4.10 3.53 14.52
N GLY A 105 3.63 4.45 13.67
CA GLY A 105 4.34 5.65 13.27
C GLY A 105 5.25 5.49 12.05
N TYR A 106 5.15 4.38 11.30
CA TYR A 106 5.84 4.18 10.02
C TYR A 106 5.06 4.82 8.87
N GLY A 107 5.73 5.64 8.06
CA GLY A 107 5.11 6.36 6.95
C GLY A 107 5.96 7.52 6.46
N VAL A 108 5.32 8.62 6.07
CA VAL A 108 5.94 9.74 5.35
C VAL A 108 5.56 11.08 5.98
N THR A 109 6.54 11.97 6.05
CA THR A 109 6.34 13.39 6.39
C THR A 109 6.44 14.22 5.11
N PHE A 110 5.49 15.14 4.94
CA PHE A 110 5.33 15.97 3.76
C PHE A 110 5.21 17.45 4.17
N THR A 111 5.87 18.31 3.40
CA THR A 111 5.76 19.77 3.49
C THR A 111 5.34 20.33 2.14
N PRO A 112 4.18 21.00 2.01
CA PRO A 112 3.75 21.58 0.73
C PRO A 112 4.66 22.74 0.28
N GLY A 113 5.10 23.58 1.22
CA GLY A 113 5.97 24.74 0.98
C GLY A 113 7.46 24.45 1.18
N SER A 114 7.94 23.24 0.90
CA SER A 114 9.35 22.88 1.10
C SER A 114 10.30 23.88 0.41
N GLY A 115 11.11 24.58 1.21
CA GLY A 115 12.06 25.60 0.75
C GLY A 115 11.53 27.04 0.76
N ASP A 116 10.25 27.26 1.09
CA ASP A 116 9.67 28.58 1.29
C ASP A 116 9.86 29.02 2.75
N ASP A 117 11.06 29.52 3.06
CA ASP A 117 11.47 29.98 4.39
C ASP A 117 10.96 31.40 4.70
N PHE A 118 9.65 31.59 4.58
CA PHE A 118 8.95 32.84 4.88
C PHE A 118 7.51 32.57 5.35
N ASP A 119 6.93 33.54 6.08
CA ASP A 119 5.56 33.52 6.56
C ASP A 119 4.56 33.98 5.48
N GLY A 120 3.27 33.74 5.71
CA GLY A 120 2.20 34.21 4.85
C GLY A 120 1.36 33.09 4.26
N THR A 121 0.58 33.42 3.23
CA THR A 121 -0.43 32.51 2.64
C THR A 121 -0.03 32.11 1.23
N MET A 122 -0.03 30.81 0.94
CA MET A 122 0.29 30.24 -0.36
C MET A 122 -0.62 29.09 -0.74
N ASP A 123 -0.80 28.91 -2.05
CA ASP A 123 -1.45 27.76 -2.65
C ASP A 123 -0.41 26.75 -3.14
N TYR A 124 -0.56 25.49 -2.76
CA TYR A 124 0.30 24.39 -3.19
C TYR A 124 -0.52 23.28 -3.79
N ALA A 125 -0.10 22.78 -4.95
CA ALA A 125 -0.68 21.60 -5.56
C ALA A 125 0.39 20.70 -6.17
N GLY A 126 0.15 19.40 -6.12
CA GLY A 126 1.07 18.42 -6.66
C GLY A 126 0.62 16.98 -6.47
N PHE A 127 1.48 16.08 -6.93
CA PHE A 127 1.28 14.65 -6.87
C PHE A 127 2.62 13.97 -6.64
N GLN A 128 2.63 12.94 -5.81
CA GLN A 128 3.76 12.08 -5.54
C GLN A 128 3.33 10.62 -5.67
N ASP A 129 3.99 9.90 -6.56
CA ASP A 129 4.00 8.44 -6.55
C ASP A 129 5.01 7.97 -5.49
N LEU A 130 4.54 7.29 -4.45
CA LEU A 130 5.40 6.83 -3.37
C LEU A 130 6.20 5.58 -3.78
N GLY A 131 5.75 4.86 -4.81
CA GLY A 131 6.49 3.74 -5.41
C GLY A 131 7.80 4.19 -6.02
N GLU A 132 7.78 5.31 -6.74
CA GLU A 132 8.98 5.89 -7.36
C GLU A 132 10.03 6.34 -6.33
N LEU A 133 9.59 6.73 -5.13
CA LEU A 133 10.47 7.12 -4.02
C LEU A 133 10.86 5.96 -3.10
N GLY A 134 10.31 4.76 -3.30
CA GLY A 134 10.47 3.64 -2.36
C GLY A 134 9.86 3.91 -0.98
N GLN A 135 8.84 4.77 -0.93
CA GLN A 135 8.15 5.22 0.29
C GLN A 135 6.75 4.60 0.47
N VAL A 136 6.38 3.62 -0.36
CA VAL A 136 5.17 2.83 -0.14
C VAL A 136 5.24 2.16 1.22
N PHE A 137 4.17 2.28 2.00
CA PHE A 137 4.02 1.60 3.27
C PHE A 137 2.63 0.98 3.41
N ALA A 138 2.55 -0.10 4.18
CA ALA A 138 1.30 -0.73 4.54
C ALA A 138 0.85 -0.28 5.93
N VAL A 139 -0.45 -0.05 6.10
CA VAL A 139 -1.04 0.13 7.43
C VAL A 139 -1.09 -1.19 8.19
N GLY A 140 -1.23 -1.12 9.52
CA GLY A 140 -1.26 -2.29 10.39
C GLY A 140 -2.49 -3.18 10.20
N ALA A 141 -2.57 -4.21 11.05
CA ALA A 141 -3.74 -5.10 11.12
C ALA A 141 -5.02 -4.39 11.58
N ASP A 142 -4.88 -3.24 12.22
CA ASP A 142 -5.98 -2.33 12.57
C ASP A 142 -6.50 -1.54 11.37
N GLY A 143 -5.74 -1.47 10.27
CA GLY A 143 -6.13 -0.83 9.03
C GLY A 143 -6.18 0.69 9.11
N ILE A 144 -5.51 1.30 10.09
CA ILE A 144 -5.56 2.74 10.33
C ILE A 144 -4.44 3.46 9.61
N LEU A 145 -4.82 4.43 8.78
CA LEU A 145 -3.96 5.51 8.32
C LEU A 145 -4.16 6.71 9.25
N ARG A 146 -3.11 7.08 9.97
CA ARG A 146 -3.05 8.24 10.86
C ARG A 146 -2.44 9.42 10.13
N LEU A 147 -3.11 10.57 10.16
CA LEU A 147 -2.61 11.86 9.71
C LEU A 147 -2.37 12.74 10.94
N GLU A 148 -1.20 13.34 11.02
CA GLU A 148 -0.85 14.32 12.03
C GLU A 148 -0.41 15.61 11.35
N PHE A 149 -1.10 16.70 11.67
CA PHE A 149 -0.75 18.05 11.20
C PHE A 149 0.06 18.72 12.29
N HIS A 150 1.26 19.15 11.94
CA HIS A 150 2.26 19.62 12.90
C HIS A 150 3.24 20.57 12.24
N ASP A 151 3.95 21.30 13.07
CA ASP A 151 5.05 22.14 12.61
C ASP A 151 6.37 21.37 12.56
N GLY A 152 7.31 21.85 11.76
CA GLY A 152 8.68 21.35 11.71
C GLY A 152 9.52 21.88 12.87
N PHE A 153 9.15 23.05 13.40
CA PHE A 153 9.86 23.71 14.48
C PHE A 153 8.90 24.58 15.32
N LYS A 154 9.22 24.75 16.62
CA LYS A 154 8.43 25.61 17.49
C LYS A 154 8.99 27.04 17.52
N ASP A 155 8.40 27.94 16.74
CA ASP A 155 8.81 29.35 16.67
C ASP A 155 7.97 30.29 17.55
N LEU A 156 6.65 30.12 17.57
CA LEU A 156 5.75 30.97 18.35
C LEU A 156 5.70 30.55 19.83
N ALA A 157 4.92 31.30 20.61
CA ALA A 157 4.80 31.01 22.03
C ALA A 157 4.16 29.62 22.25
N PHE A 158 4.40 29.08 23.44
CA PHE A 158 3.85 27.78 23.84
C PHE A 158 2.33 27.73 23.65
N ASP A 159 1.83 26.68 22.96
CA ASP A 159 0.40 26.42 22.68
C ASP A 159 -0.26 27.46 21.73
N GLU A 160 0.52 28.28 21.04
CA GLU A 160 0.05 29.08 19.91
C GLU A 160 0.24 28.30 18.59
N PRO A 161 -0.76 28.25 17.70
CA PRO A 161 -0.57 27.67 16.37
C PRO A 161 0.47 28.44 15.57
N GLU A 162 1.39 27.73 14.92
CA GLU A 162 2.35 28.27 13.94
C GLU A 162 1.68 28.62 12.60
N GLY A 163 0.55 27.97 12.30
CA GLY A 163 -0.16 28.20 11.05
C GLY A 163 -1.51 27.49 10.96
N VAL A 164 -2.10 27.56 9.78
CA VAL A 164 -3.41 26.97 9.48
C VAL A 164 -3.50 26.51 8.03
N TRP A 165 -4.12 25.35 7.85
CA TRP A 165 -4.58 24.85 6.57
C TRP A 165 -5.93 25.48 6.26
N ASN A 166 -5.95 26.56 5.47
CA ASN A 166 -7.17 27.35 5.28
C ASN A 166 -8.24 26.57 4.50
N SER A 167 -7.82 25.86 3.45
CA SER A 167 -8.71 25.05 2.62
C SER A 167 -7.95 24.07 1.73
N GLY A 168 -8.67 23.09 1.16
CA GLY A 168 -8.14 22.19 0.15
C GLY A 168 -8.33 20.71 0.48
N THR A 169 -7.78 19.86 -0.39
CA THR A 169 -7.95 18.42 -0.32
C THR A 169 -6.59 17.72 -0.39
N LEU A 170 -6.44 16.72 0.47
CA LEU A 170 -5.38 15.71 0.40
C LEU A 170 -6.00 14.42 -0.15
N THR A 171 -5.33 13.78 -1.09
CA THR A 171 -5.80 12.54 -1.72
C THR A 171 -4.75 11.45 -1.59
N PHE A 172 -5.12 10.33 -0.97
CA PHE A 172 -4.24 9.18 -0.78
C PHE A 172 -4.67 8.04 -1.69
N GLY A 173 -3.76 7.56 -2.53
CA GLY A 173 -3.94 6.34 -3.30
C GLY A 173 -3.74 5.12 -2.40
N ILE A 174 -4.72 4.22 -2.41
CA ILE A 174 -4.76 3.03 -1.54
C ILE A 174 -4.88 1.79 -2.41
N ALA A 175 -3.99 0.83 -2.15
CA ALA A 175 -4.01 -0.49 -2.74
C ALA A 175 -4.30 -1.55 -1.66
N PRO A 176 -5.35 -2.38 -1.82
CA PRO A 176 -5.67 -3.41 -0.84
C PRO A 176 -4.61 -4.50 -0.83
N VAL A 177 -4.38 -5.16 0.30
CA VAL A 177 -3.50 -6.36 0.31
C VAL A 177 -4.13 -7.42 -0.60
N PRO A 178 -3.38 -8.00 -1.56
CA PRO A 178 -3.83 -9.18 -2.27
C PRO A 178 -4.08 -10.28 -1.23
N GLU A 179 -5.33 -10.72 -1.07
CA GLU A 179 -5.63 -11.81 -0.14
C GLU A 179 -4.68 -12.98 -0.41
N ALA A 180 -3.82 -13.29 0.56
CA ALA A 180 -2.97 -14.48 0.50
C ALA A 180 -3.89 -15.66 0.15
N PRO A 181 -3.52 -16.53 -0.79
CA PRO A 181 -4.46 -17.30 -1.57
C PRO A 181 -5.15 -18.34 -0.69
N MET A 182 -6.20 -17.93 0.01
CA MET A 182 -7.12 -18.82 0.71
C MET A 182 -7.72 -19.78 -0.31
N VAL A 183 -7.87 -19.33 -1.56
CA VAL A 183 -8.15 -20.19 -2.72
C VAL A 183 -7.07 -21.26 -2.94
N ALA A 184 -5.77 -20.96 -2.86
CA ALA A 184 -4.72 -21.97 -3.03
C ALA A 184 -4.63 -22.93 -1.84
N MET A 185 -4.85 -22.47 -0.60
CA MET A 185 -4.94 -23.33 0.59
C MET A 185 -6.19 -24.21 0.56
N MET A 186 -7.33 -23.67 0.12
CA MET A 186 -8.59 -24.41 -0.01
C MET A 186 -8.50 -25.44 -1.14
N LEU A 187 -7.93 -25.08 -2.29
CA LEU A 187 -7.64 -25.99 -3.39
C LEU A 187 -6.61 -27.06 -3.00
N GLY A 188 -5.54 -26.68 -2.29
CA GLY A 188 -4.54 -27.60 -1.77
C GLY A 188 -5.13 -28.60 -0.76
N GLY A 189 -6.00 -28.11 0.14
CA GLY A 189 -6.73 -28.95 1.10
C GLY A 189 -7.68 -29.95 0.41
N LEU A 190 -8.42 -29.50 -0.61
CA LEU A 190 -9.32 -30.36 -1.39
C LEU A 190 -8.57 -31.43 -2.20
N LEU A 191 -7.35 -31.15 -2.68
CA LEU A 191 -6.51 -32.10 -3.43
C LEU A 191 -5.87 -33.18 -2.54
N LEU A 192 -5.77 -32.98 -1.23
CA LEU A 192 -5.18 -33.95 -0.29
C LEU A 192 -6.19 -34.98 0.27
N LEU A 193 -7.50 -34.67 0.21
CA LEU A 193 -8.57 -35.55 0.68
C LEU A 193 -8.68 -36.93 -0.03
N PRO A 194 -8.44 -37.05 -1.36
CA PRO A 194 -8.50 -38.35 -2.04
C PRO A 194 -7.41 -39.34 -1.58
N GLY A 195 -6.24 -38.84 -1.17
CA GLY A 195 -5.13 -39.67 -0.70
C GLY A 195 -5.36 -40.24 0.70
N ALA A 196 -6.00 -39.48 1.59
CA ALA A 196 -6.30 -39.90 2.95
C ALA A 196 -7.38 -41.00 3.02
N LEU A 197 -8.38 -40.94 2.13
CA LEU A 197 -9.44 -41.96 2.04
C LEU A 197 -8.93 -43.31 1.50
N LYS A 198 -7.91 -43.30 0.65
CA LYS A 198 -7.30 -44.51 0.08
C LYS A 198 -6.40 -45.25 1.07
N ARG A 199 -5.82 -44.54 2.04
CA ARG A 199 -4.94 -45.12 3.09
C ARG A 199 -5.72 -45.80 4.22
N ARG A 200 -6.99 -45.44 4.42
CA ARG A 200 -7.85 -45.98 5.48
C ARG A 200 -8.59 -47.27 5.10
N ARG A 201 -8.42 -47.76 3.86
CA ARG A 201 -9.06 -48.98 3.31
C ARG A 201 -8.07 -50.11 3.00
N ARG A 202 -6.85 -50.06 3.56
CA ARG A 202 -5.90 -51.18 3.54
C ARG A 202 -5.66 -51.69 4.95
#